data_AF-A0A845RC54-F1
#
_entry.id   AF-A0A845RC54-F1
#
_cell.length_a   1.000
_cell.length_b   1.000
_cell.length_c   1.000
_cell.angle_alpha   90.00
_cell.angle_beta   90.00
_cell.angle_gamma   90.00
#
_symmetry.space_group_name_H-M   'P 1'
#
loop_
_entity.id
_entity.type
_entity.pdbx_description
1 polymer ?
#
loop_
_entity_poly.entity_id
_entity_poly.type
_entity_poly.pdbx_seq_one_letter_code
_entity_poly.pdbx_strand_id
1 'polypeptide(L)'
;MFTHMCRSTRWNAAGKLCRRKRGELDKRARLSYCSDRNFRTPRGQAMMGRKRGAAVLSLVIGNCISAAASVFLAISSCARNQKTIYLFQLLETATFCVSSVFFASWAGLSTLLVSLVRNVLVVKNRFRKWHVYLFSALVVLLGLYVNNRGALGLLPITATVEITFANYYAKSVALIKASVLLNTVLWAVYSCLIWDFAAGISEILISVLGAASLIQYMRQSRG
;
A
#
# COMPACT_ATOMS: atom_id res chain seq x y z
N MET A 1 11.21 -38.19 -54.85
CA MET A 1 11.03 -39.59 -54.43
C MET A 1 9.84 -39.63 -53.49
N PHE A 2 8.73 -40.17 -54.00
CA PHE A 2 7.54 -40.70 -53.34
C PHE A 2 6.99 -39.94 -52.10
N THR A 3 5.87 -39.20 -52.18
CA THR A 3 4.45 -39.67 -52.13
C THR A 3 4.09 -40.44 -50.84
N HIS A 4 2.91 -40.37 -50.22
CA HIS A 4 1.56 -40.00 -50.69
C HIS A 4 0.64 -39.78 -49.47
N MET A 5 -0.26 -38.79 -49.58
CA MET A 5 -1.70 -38.80 -49.26
C MET A 5 -2.25 -39.26 -47.89
N CYS A 6 -3.15 -38.46 -47.31
CA CYS A 6 -4.59 -38.64 -47.56
C CYS A 6 -5.43 -37.41 -47.18
N ARG A 7 -6.48 -37.19 -47.96
CA ARG A 7 -7.45 -36.09 -47.99
C ARG A 7 -8.30 -36.00 -46.72
N SER A 8 -8.78 -34.80 -46.42
CA SER A 8 -10.23 -34.64 -46.18
C SER A 8 -10.67 -33.21 -46.43
N THR A 9 -11.43 -33.08 -47.51
CA THR A 9 -12.33 -31.99 -47.85
C THR A 9 -13.33 -31.79 -46.72
N ARG A 10 -13.32 -30.62 -46.08
CA ARG A 10 -14.55 -30.10 -45.45
C ARG A 10 -14.64 -28.60 -45.70
N TRP A 11 -15.34 -28.29 -46.78
CA TRP A 11 -16.08 -27.05 -46.89
C TRP A 11 -17.00 -26.95 -45.68
N ASN A 12 -16.71 -26.00 -44.80
CA ASN A 12 -17.64 -25.51 -43.79
C ASN A 12 -17.50 -24.00 -43.74
N ALA A 13 -18.63 -23.32 -43.68
CA ALA A 13 -18.86 -21.90 -43.84
C ALA A 13 -18.16 -21.01 -42.78
N ALA A 14 -16.83 -20.98 -42.77
CA ALA A 14 -16.00 -20.28 -41.78
C ALA A 14 -14.91 -19.39 -42.41
N GLY A 15 -15.07 -19.02 -43.68
CA GLY A 15 -14.08 -18.23 -44.46
C GLY A 15 -13.82 -16.80 -43.97
N LYS A 16 -14.57 -16.30 -42.99
CA LYS A 16 -14.36 -14.94 -42.43
C LYS A 16 -13.65 -14.90 -41.07
N LEU A 17 -13.51 -16.01 -40.34
CA LEU A 17 -12.90 -15.98 -39.00
C LEU A 17 -11.37 -16.22 -38.98
N CYS A 18 -10.83 -16.96 -39.96
CA CYS A 18 -9.41 -17.36 -39.94
C CYS A 18 -8.44 -16.30 -40.52
N ARG A 19 -8.88 -15.41 -41.42
CA ARG A 19 -8.06 -14.26 -41.90
C ARG A 19 -7.88 -13.18 -40.83
N ARG A 20 -8.84 -13.01 -39.92
CA ARG A 20 -8.82 -11.96 -38.88
C ARG A 20 -7.77 -12.25 -37.80
N LYS A 21 -7.59 -13.51 -37.40
CA LYS A 21 -6.54 -13.91 -36.43
C LYS A 21 -5.12 -13.83 -36.98
N ARG A 22 -4.91 -14.09 -38.29
CA ARG A 22 -3.57 -14.06 -38.91
C ARG A 22 -3.02 -12.63 -39.06
N GLY A 23 -3.88 -11.65 -39.32
CA GLY A 23 -3.51 -10.22 -39.35
C GLY A 23 -3.27 -9.60 -37.96
N GLU A 24 -3.97 -10.08 -36.92
CA GLU A 24 -3.75 -9.67 -35.52
C GLU A 24 -2.42 -10.20 -34.96
N LEU A 25 -2.06 -11.45 -35.26
CA LEU A 25 -0.77 -12.01 -34.85
C LEU A 25 0.43 -11.32 -35.52
N ASP A 26 0.34 -11.00 -36.81
CA ASP A 26 1.41 -10.25 -37.53
C ASP A 26 1.54 -8.81 -37.00
N LYS A 27 0.42 -8.15 -36.63
CA LYS A 27 0.44 -6.84 -35.98
C LYS A 27 1.06 -6.88 -34.57
N ARG A 28 0.72 -7.88 -33.75
CA ARG A 28 1.33 -8.06 -32.42
C ARG A 28 2.83 -8.38 -32.53
N ALA A 29 3.23 -9.21 -33.48
CA ALA A 29 4.64 -9.51 -33.73
C ALA A 29 5.42 -8.26 -34.18
N ARG A 30 4.85 -7.44 -35.09
CA ARG A 30 5.47 -6.17 -35.52
C ARG A 30 5.53 -5.13 -34.40
N LEU A 31 4.50 -5.01 -33.56
CA LEU A 31 4.49 -4.12 -32.40
C LEU A 31 5.54 -4.54 -31.36
N SER A 32 5.66 -5.85 -31.09
CA SER A 32 6.68 -6.39 -30.19
C SER A 32 8.09 -6.13 -30.74
N TYR A 33 8.30 -6.29 -32.05
CA TYR A 33 9.60 -6.06 -32.70
C TYR A 33 9.97 -4.56 -32.76
N CYS A 34 9.01 -3.66 -33.00
CA CYS A 34 9.23 -2.21 -32.96
C CYS A 34 9.47 -1.69 -31.53
N SER A 35 8.83 -2.28 -30.52
CA SER A 35 9.08 -1.95 -29.11
C SER A 35 10.49 -2.35 -28.68
N ASP A 36 10.96 -3.54 -29.09
CA ASP A 36 12.31 -4.04 -28.82
C ASP A 36 13.39 -3.20 -29.54
N ARG A 37 13.13 -2.80 -30.78
CA ARG A 37 14.06 -1.94 -31.55
C ARG A 37 14.20 -0.54 -30.93
N ASN A 38 13.11 0.05 -30.42
CA ASN A 38 13.17 1.32 -29.69
C ASN A 38 14.00 1.20 -28.39
N PHE A 39 13.92 0.06 -27.71
CA PHE A 39 14.65 -0.23 -26.47
C PHE A 39 16.17 -0.34 -26.67
N ARG A 40 16.61 -0.84 -27.83
CA ARG A 40 18.05 -0.98 -28.20
C ARG A 40 18.70 0.28 -28.76
N THR A 41 17.92 1.33 -29.07
CA THR A 41 18.55 2.60 -29.48
C THR A 41 19.26 3.25 -28.29
N PRO A 42 20.41 3.93 -28.49
CA PRO A 42 21.08 4.69 -27.44
C PRO A 42 20.16 5.77 -26.82
N ARG A 43 19.18 6.29 -27.58
CA ARG A 43 18.12 7.16 -27.04
C ARG A 43 17.13 6.42 -26.14
N GLY A 44 16.69 5.21 -26.51
CA GLY A 44 15.82 4.37 -25.68
C GLY A 44 16.50 3.93 -24.38
N GLN A 45 17.78 3.56 -24.44
CA GLN A 45 18.59 3.23 -23.27
C GLN A 45 18.84 4.45 -22.38
N ALA A 46 19.17 5.62 -22.95
CA ALA A 46 19.34 6.87 -22.19
C ALA A 46 18.03 7.36 -21.56
N MET A 47 16.90 7.24 -22.25
CA MET A 47 15.59 7.63 -21.72
C MET A 47 15.14 6.69 -20.59
N MET A 48 15.44 5.40 -20.70
CA MET A 48 15.17 4.42 -19.64
C MET A 48 16.11 4.58 -18.45
N GLY A 49 17.38 4.90 -18.68
CA GLY A 49 18.35 5.29 -17.64
C GLY A 49 17.91 6.55 -16.90
N ARG A 50 17.39 7.56 -17.60
CA ARG A 50 16.82 8.78 -17.01
C ARG A 50 15.55 8.49 -16.21
N LYS A 51 14.64 7.63 -16.70
CA LYS A 51 13.45 7.20 -15.96
C LYS A 51 13.80 6.41 -14.70
N ARG A 52 14.81 5.53 -14.77
CA ARG A 52 15.34 4.80 -13.60
C ARG A 52 15.97 5.76 -12.59
N GLY A 53 16.80 6.71 -13.03
CA GLY A 53 17.41 7.71 -12.15
C GLY A 53 16.38 8.61 -11.45
N ALA A 54 15.36 9.07 -12.18
CA ALA A 54 14.26 9.84 -11.61
C ALA A 54 13.46 9.02 -10.58
N ALA A 55 13.17 7.75 -10.87
CA ALA A 55 12.48 6.87 -9.93
C ALA A 55 13.30 6.62 -8.65
N VAL A 56 14.61 6.40 -8.77
CA VAL A 56 15.50 6.23 -7.61
C VAL A 56 15.56 7.52 -6.78
N LEU A 57 15.64 8.68 -7.42
CA LEU A 57 15.60 9.97 -6.73
C LEU A 57 14.29 10.16 -5.96
N SER A 58 13.14 9.82 -6.56
CA SER A 58 11.84 9.85 -5.87
C SER A 58 11.81 8.93 -4.65
N LEU A 59 12.39 7.73 -4.73
CA LEU A 59 12.49 6.80 -3.60
C LEU A 59 13.36 7.38 -2.46
N VAL A 60 14.48 8.02 -2.79
CA VAL A 60 15.36 8.65 -1.78
C VAL A 60 14.64 9.80 -1.09
N ILE A 61 14.00 10.69 -1.85
CA ILE A 61 13.24 11.82 -1.30
C ILE A 61 12.08 11.32 -0.42
N GLY A 62 11.35 10.31 -0.88
CA GLY A 62 10.29 9.66 -0.09
C GLY A 62 10.80 9.12 1.24
N ASN A 63 11.93 8.40 1.24
CA ASN A 63 12.54 7.89 2.48
C ASN A 63 12.98 9.02 3.44
N CYS A 64 13.50 10.14 2.93
CA CYS A 64 13.84 11.29 3.78
C CYS A 64 12.60 11.91 4.45
N ILE A 65 11.50 12.04 3.70
CA ILE A 65 10.22 12.58 4.22
C ILE A 65 9.61 11.60 5.24
N SER A 66 9.64 10.31 4.92
CA SER A 66 9.23 9.23 5.81
C SER A 66 10.03 9.21 7.12
N ALA A 67 11.35 9.44 7.07
CA ALA A 67 12.18 9.57 8.27
C ALA A 67 11.72 10.74 9.17
N ALA A 68 11.33 11.87 8.57
CA ALA A 68 10.75 12.98 9.34
C ALA A 68 9.38 12.60 9.94
N ALA A 69 8.54 11.86 9.22
CA ALA A 69 7.27 11.33 9.75
C ALA A 69 7.49 10.43 10.98
N SER A 70 8.50 9.56 10.91
CA SER A 70 8.88 8.67 12.01
C SER A 70 9.33 9.40 13.27
N VAL A 71 9.97 10.58 13.14
CA VAL A 71 10.30 11.43 14.30
C VAL A 71 9.03 11.91 14.99
N PHE A 72 8.01 12.34 14.23
CA PHE A 72 6.72 12.72 14.81
C PHE A 72 6.04 11.54 15.51
N LEU A 73 6.18 10.34 14.96
CA LEU A 73 5.65 9.11 15.56
C LEU A 73 6.36 8.75 16.87
N ALA A 74 7.67 8.92 16.93
CA ALA A 74 8.45 8.73 18.14
C ALA A 74 8.03 9.73 19.23
N ILE A 75 7.86 11.01 18.88
CA ILE A 75 7.36 12.05 19.80
C ILE A 75 5.95 11.72 20.28
N SER A 76 5.07 11.25 19.37
CA SER A 76 3.72 10.81 19.72
C SER A 76 3.73 9.68 20.74
N SER A 77 4.71 8.78 20.69
CA SER A 77 4.81 7.64 21.59
C SER A 77 5.28 8.04 23.00
N CYS A 78 6.07 9.11 23.11
CA CYS A 78 6.55 9.67 24.39
C CYS A 78 5.57 10.68 25.01
N ALA A 79 4.54 11.12 24.28
CA ALA A 79 3.61 12.13 24.75
C ALA A 79 2.65 11.58 25.82
N ARG A 80 2.49 12.33 26.92
CA ARG A 80 1.61 11.96 28.05
C ARG A 80 0.14 12.34 27.88
N ASN A 81 -0.14 13.31 27.00
CA ASN A 81 -1.48 13.88 26.81
C ASN A 81 -2.15 13.29 25.57
N GLN A 82 -3.37 12.78 25.71
CA GLN A 82 -4.14 12.18 24.61
C GLN A 82 -4.30 13.12 23.41
N LYS A 83 -4.59 14.41 23.65
CA LYS A 83 -4.68 15.42 22.58
C LYS A 83 -3.37 15.60 21.83
N THR A 84 -2.24 15.57 22.55
CA THR A 84 -0.90 15.72 21.97
C THR A 84 -0.51 14.47 21.17
N ILE A 85 -0.84 13.26 21.66
CA ILE A 85 -0.64 12.00 20.93
C ILE A 85 -1.36 12.07 19.57
N TYR A 86 -2.65 12.39 19.56
CA TYR A 86 -3.39 12.45 18.29
C TYR A 86 -2.96 13.59 17.37
N LEU A 87 -2.47 14.70 17.91
CA LEU A 87 -1.92 15.79 17.10
C LEU A 87 -0.64 15.33 16.37
N PHE A 88 0.27 14.65 17.06
CA PHE A 88 1.49 14.13 16.42
C PHE A 88 1.20 12.97 15.47
N GLN A 89 0.21 12.12 15.75
CA GLN A 89 -0.30 11.14 14.77
C GLN A 89 -0.90 11.81 13.54
N LEU A 90 -1.58 12.96 13.69
CA LEU A 90 -2.09 13.70 12.53
C LEU A 90 -0.93 14.21 11.65
N LEU A 91 0.11 14.76 12.27
CA LEU A 91 1.30 15.25 11.56
C LEU A 91 2.08 14.12 10.89
N GLU A 92 2.24 13.00 11.58
CA GLU A 92 2.85 11.79 11.04
C GLU A 92 2.08 11.28 9.82
N THR A 93 0.77 11.06 9.95
CA THR A 93 -0.07 10.55 8.87
C THR A 93 -0.09 11.51 7.66
N ALA A 94 -0.10 12.82 7.89
CA ALA A 94 -0.01 13.82 6.82
C ALA A 94 1.33 13.75 6.09
N THR A 95 2.43 13.59 6.83
CA THR A 95 3.79 13.49 6.27
C THR A 95 3.95 12.18 5.49
N PHE A 96 3.39 11.07 5.99
CA PHE A 96 3.34 9.80 5.27
C PHE A 96 2.47 9.85 4.01
N CYS A 97 1.40 10.65 3.97
CA CYS A 97 0.64 10.89 2.73
C CYS A 97 1.55 11.51 1.66
N VAL A 98 2.31 12.54 2.02
CA VAL A 98 3.24 13.20 1.09
C VAL A 98 4.29 12.21 0.61
N SER A 99 4.88 11.44 1.53
CA SER A 99 5.85 10.38 1.20
C SER A 99 5.27 9.32 0.25
N SER A 100 4.04 8.86 0.49
CA SER A 100 3.37 7.83 -0.30
C SER A 100 3.15 8.22 -1.77
N VAL A 101 3.05 9.52 -2.06
CA VAL A 101 3.00 10.03 -3.45
C VAL A 101 4.32 9.75 -4.17
N PHE A 102 5.47 9.95 -3.52
CA PHE A 102 6.79 9.66 -4.10
C PHE A 102 7.02 8.17 -4.35
N PHE A 103 6.41 7.32 -3.52
CA PHE A 103 6.43 5.87 -3.70
C PHE A 103 5.41 5.34 -4.71
N ALA A 104 4.57 6.21 -5.29
CA ALA A 104 3.42 5.85 -6.13
C ALA A 104 2.51 4.77 -5.48
N SER A 105 2.33 4.91 -4.16
CA SER A 105 1.64 3.97 -3.27
C SER A 105 0.18 4.41 -3.09
N TRP A 106 -0.65 4.24 -4.13
CA TRP A 106 -2.01 4.80 -4.15
C TRP A 106 -2.94 4.19 -3.09
N ALA A 107 -2.88 2.88 -2.86
CA ALA A 107 -3.68 2.21 -1.83
C ALA A 107 -3.29 2.65 -0.41
N GLY A 108 -1.99 2.79 -0.15
CA GLY A 108 -1.48 3.34 1.11
C GLY A 108 -1.90 4.79 1.29
N LEU A 109 -1.75 5.61 0.25
CA LEU A 109 -2.15 7.01 0.25
C LEU A 109 -3.64 7.20 0.57
N SER A 110 -4.54 6.47 -0.12
CA SER A 110 -5.98 6.58 0.16
C SER A 110 -6.32 6.19 1.60
N THR A 111 -5.65 5.14 2.10
CA THR A 111 -5.84 4.65 3.46
C THR A 111 -5.35 5.67 4.50
N LEU A 112 -4.20 6.29 4.26
CA LEU A 112 -3.66 7.35 5.10
C LEU A 112 -4.54 8.61 5.07
N LEU A 113 -5.07 9.00 3.91
CA LEU A 113 -5.98 10.14 3.80
C LEU A 113 -7.26 9.93 4.62
N VAL A 114 -7.86 8.74 4.56
CA VAL A 114 -9.04 8.43 5.39
C VAL A 114 -8.65 8.40 6.88
N SER A 115 -7.49 7.84 7.21
CA SER A 115 -6.94 7.84 8.58
C SER A 115 -6.67 9.25 9.11
N LEU A 116 -6.25 10.18 8.25
CA LEU A 116 -6.05 11.58 8.59
C LEU A 116 -7.37 12.23 9.02
N VAL A 117 -8.43 12.05 8.23
CA VAL A 117 -9.77 12.57 8.55
C VAL A 117 -10.29 11.95 9.85
N ARG A 118 -10.09 10.64 10.04
CA ARG A 118 -10.42 9.94 11.30
C ARG A 118 -9.69 10.57 12.48
N ASN A 119 -8.38 10.79 12.38
CA ASN A 119 -7.56 11.37 13.45
C ASN A 119 -8.05 12.78 13.82
N VAL A 120 -8.44 13.61 12.85
CA VAL A 120 -9.08 14.93 13.13
C VAL A 120 -10.38 14.78 13.92
N LEU A 121 -11.24 13.84 13.54
CA LEU A 121 -12.52 13.60 14.23
C LEU A 121 -12.34 13.12 15.68
N VAL A 122 -11.30 12.32 15.93
CA VAL A 122 -10.93 11.86 17.27
C VAL A 122 -10.41 13.04 18.11
N VAL A 123 -9.56 13.91 17.57
CA VAL A 123 -9.10 15.14 18.26
C VAL A 123 -10.28 16.06 18.63
N LYS A 124 -11.28 16.16 17.75
CA LYS A 124 -12.52 16.94 17.99
C LYS A 124 -13.52 16.23 18.91
N ASN A 125 -13.22 15.02 19.40
CA ASN A 125 -14.07 14.24 20.30
C ASN A 125 -15.48 13.93 19.74
N ARG A 126 -15.62 13.86 18.40
CA ARG A 126 -16.90 13.59 17.70
C ARG A 126 -17.02 12.16 17.20
N PHE A 127 -16.12 11.27 17.63
CA PHE A 127 -16.07 9.89 17.16
C PHE A 127 -17.23 9.06 17.74
N ARG A 128 -18.25 8.80 16.90
CA ARG A 128 -19.45 7.98 17.24
C ARG A 128 -19.40 6.62 16.52
N LYS A 129 -20.21 5.66 16.98
CA LYS A 129 -20.35 4.30 16.41
C LYS A 129 -20.51 4.30 14.88
N TRP A 130 -21.33 5.21 14.34
CA TRP A 130 -21.57 5.32 12.90
C TRP A 130 -20.31 5.63 12.08
N HIS A 131 -19.36 6.37 12.65
CA HIS A 131 -18.12 6.73 11.97
C HIS A 131 -17.22 5.52 11.74
N VAL A 132 -17.27 4.50 12.60
CA VAL A 132 -16.50 3.25 12.44
C VAL A 132 -16.90 2.58 11.13
N TYR A 133 -18.20 2.32 10.95
CA TYR A 133 -18.72 1.70 9.73
C TYR A 133 -18.47 2.57 8.49
N LEU A 134 -18.67 3.89 8.60
CA LEU A 134 -18.43 4.82 7.50
C LEU A 134 -16.96 4.82 7.06
N PHE A 135 -16.01 4.97 7.99
CA PHE A 135 -14.59 5.00 7.67
C PHE A 135 -14.08 3.65 7.20
N SER A 136 -14.53 2.54 7.79
CA SER A 136 -14.16 1.20 7.31
C SER A 136 -14.65 0.94 5.89
N ALA A 137 -15.92 1.27 5.58
CA ALA A 137 -16.43 1.14 4.22
C ALA A 137 -15.67 2.04 3.24
N LEU A 138 -15.36 3.28 3.65
CA LEU A 138 -14.63 4.24 2.83
C LEU A 138 -13.21 3.76 2.52
N VAL A 139 -12.47 3.24 3.51
CA VAL A 139 -11.12 2.68 3.34
C VAL A 139 -11.14 1.48 2.40
N VAL A 140 -12.11 0.57 2.56
CA VAL A 140 -12.22 -0.62 1.70
C VAL A 140 -12.55 -0.22 0.26
N LEU A 141 -13.56 0.63 0.05
CA LEU A 141 -13.98 1.03 -1.29
C LEU A 141 -12.90 1.83 -2.03
N LEU A 142 -12.35 2.87 -1.40
CA LEU A 142 -11.28 3.66 -2.00
C LEU A 142 -10.01 2.84 -2.18
N GLY A 143 -9.58 2.13 -1.14
CA GLY A 143 -8.34 1.35 -1.17
C GLY A 143 -8.37 0.28 -2.25
N LEU A 144 -9.49 -0.42 -2.45
CA LEU A 144 -9.65 -1.39 -3.53
C LEU A 144 -9.71 -0.70 -4.90
N TYR A 145 -10.38 0.45 -5.00
CA TYR A 145 -10.51 1.18 -6.27
C TYR A 145 -9.18 1.72 -6.78
N VAL A 146 -8.34 2.30 -5.91
CA VAL A 146 -7.01 2.82 -6.28
C VAL A 146 -5.89 1.77 -6.17
N ASN A 147 -6.22 0.50 -5.99
CA ASN A 147 -5.24 -0.55 -5.80
C ASN A 147 -4.43 -0.83 -7.07
N ASN A 148 -3.23 -0.25 -7.15
CA ASN A 148 -2.34 -0.43 -8.28
C ASN A 148 -1.34 -1.59 -8.10
N ARG A 149 -1.27 -2.22 -6.92
CA ARG A 149 -0.26 -3.25 -6.57
C ARG A 149 -0.87 -4.60 -6.18
N GLY A 150 -2.14 -4.84 -6.51
CA GLY A 150 -2.82 -6.11 -6.26
C GLY A 150 -2.89 -6.45 -4.76
N ALA A 151 -2.53 -7.67 -4.37
CA ALA A 151 -2.64 -8.11 -2.98
C ALA A 151 -1.86 -7.24 -1.97
N LEU A 152 -0.80 -6.55 -2.41
CA LEU A 152 0.03 -5.71 -1.54
C LEU A 152 -0.74 -4.50 -0.99
N GLY A 153 -1.66 -3.93 -1.77
CA GLY A 153 -2.49 -2.81 -1.35
C GLY A 153 -3.57 -3.19 -0.32
N LEU A 154 -3.79 -4.48 -0.09
CA LEU A 154 -4.78 -4.97 0.89
C LEU A 154 -4.25 -4.87 2.33
N LEU A 155 -2.94 -4.95 2.53
CA LEU A 155 -2.29 -4.85 3.85
C LEU A 155 -2.68 -3.58 4.62
N PRO A 156 -2.52 -2.36 4.07
CA PRO A 156 -2.90 -1.14 4.78
C PRO A 156 -4.41 -1.04 4.99
N ILE A 157 -5.22 -1.57 4.05
CA ILE A 157 -6.68 -1.58 4.13
C ILE A 157 -7.13 -2.44 5.32
N THR A 158 -6.64 -3.68 5.42
CA THR A 158 -7.00 -4.60 6.50
C THR A 158 -6.51 -4.10 7.85
N ALA A 159 -5.28 -3.58 7.92
CA ALA A 159 -4.74 -2.96 9.13
C ALA A 159 -5.64 -1.82 9.64
N THR A 160 -6.05 -0.94 8.74
CA THR A 160 -6.84 0.25 9.09
C THR A 160 -8.28 -0.10 9.46
N VAL A 161 -8.88 -1.12 8.85
CA VAL A 161 -10.20 -1.61 9.25
C VAL A 161 -10.10 -2.24 10.65
N GLU A 162 -9.12 -3.12 10.88
CA GLU A 162 -8.90 -3.80 12.16
C GLU A 162 -8.78 -2.80 13.32
N ILE A 163 -7.88 -1.81 13.19
CA ILE A 163 -7.66 -0.81 14.25
C ILE A 163 -8.89 0.08 14.47
N THR A 164 -9.69 0.32 13.43
CA THR A 164 -10.90 1.15 13.52
C THR A 164 -12.00 0.43 14.28
N PHE A 165 -12.15 -0.88 14.07
CA PHE A 165 -13.06 -1.73 14.85
C PHE A 165 -12.55 -1.92 16.29
N ALA A 166 -11.26 -2.21 16.46
CA ALA A 166 -10.65 -2.40 17.77
C ALA A 166 -10.83 -1.17 18.68
N ASN A 167 -10.58 0.04 18.17
CA ASN A 167 -10.79 1.28 18.92
C ASN A 167 -12.23 1.48 19.43
N TYR A 168 -13.21 0.87 18.77
CA TYR A 168 -14.61 1.01 19.17
C TYR A 168 -15.10 -0.13 20.08
N TYR A 169 -14.67 -1.37 19.81
CA TYR A 169 -15.17 -2.55 20.50
C TYR A 169 -14.30 -3.01 21.68
N ALA A 170 -13.02 -2.64 21.71
CA ALA A 170 -12.13 -3.11 22.75
C ALA A 170 -12.43 -2.41 24.09
N LYS A 171 -13.14 -3.14 24.96
CA LYS A 171 -13.39 -2.73 26.35
C LYS A 171 -12.22 -3.01 27.29
N SER A 172 -11.25 -3.81 26.85
CA SER A 172 -10.06 -4.16 27.62
C SER A 172 -8.80 -3.56 26.99
N VAL A 173 -7.94 -3.00 27.84
CA VAL A 173 -6.68 -2.36 27.43
C VAL A 173 -5.75 -3.37 26.74
N ALA A 174 -5.80 -4.64 27.13
CA ALA A 174 -5.02 -5.71 26.49
C ALA A 174 -5.41 -5.94 25.02
N LEU A 175 -6.71 -5.92 24.69
CA LEU A 175 -7.17 -6.07 23.31
C LEU A 175 -6.80 -4.85 22.46
N ILE A 176 -6.91 -3.63 22.99
CA ILE A 176 -6.48 -2.41 22.28
C ILE A 176 -4.99 -2.51 21.93
N LYS A 177 -4.14 -2.87 22.91
CA LYS A 177 -2.71 -2.99 22.70
C LYS A 177 -2.34 -4.09 21.70
N ALA A 178 -3.03 -5.23 21.73
CA ALA A 178 -2.83 -6.31 20.77
C ALA A 178 -3.21 -5.90 19.34
N SER A 179 -4.33 -5.20 19.16
CA SER A 179 -4.76 -4.66 17.86
C SER A 179 -3.81 -3.60 17.32
N VAL A 180 -3.33 -2.68 18.17
CA VAL A 180 -2.31 -1.69 17.78
C VAL A 180 -1.04 -2.38 17.28
N LEU A 181 -0.63 -3.47 17.93
CA LEU A 181 0.56 -4.23 17.54
C LEU A 181 0.37 -4.95 16.19
N LEU A 182 -0.80 -5.54 15.95
CA LEU A 182 -1.10 -6.13 14.64
C LEU A 182 -1.08 -5.05 13.54
N ASN A 183 -1.73 -3.91 13.79
CA ASN A 183 -1.75 -2.80 12.84
C ASN A 183 -0.33 -2.31 12.50
N THR A 184 0.53 -2.06 13.50
CA THR A 184 1.91 -1.60 13.24
C THR A 184 2.76 -2.64 12.53
N VAL A 185 2.56 -3.94 12.78
CA VAL A 185 3.26 -5.01 12.05
C VAL A 185 2.82 -5.06 10.59
N LEU A 186 1.51 -4.96 10.31
CA LEU A 186 1.01 -4.96 8.93
C LEU A 186 1.55 -3.76 8.14
N TRP A 187 1.60 -2.58 8.77
CA TRP A 187 2.22 -1.40 8.20
C TRP A 187 3.73 -1.57 8.00
N ALA A 188 4.47 -2.13 8.97
CA ALA A 188 5.91 -2.38 8.82
C ALA A 188 6.22 -3.28 7.62
N VAL A 189 5.44 -4.35 7.43
CA VAL A 189 5.56 -5.23 6.26
C VAL A 189 5.26 -4.45 4.97
N TYR A 190 4.21 -3.64 4.96
CA TYR A 190 3.85 -2.79 3.82
C TYR A 190 4.96 -1.79 3.45
N SER A 191 5.53 -1.12 4.45
CA SER A 191 6.63 -0.15 4.32
C SER A 191 7.88 -0.80 3.71
N CYS A 192 8.27 -1.98 4.19
CA CYS A 192 9.36 -2.76 3.59
C CYS A 192 9.09 -3.13 2.12
N LEU A 193 7.85 -3.49 1.78
CA LEU A 193 7.47 -3.86 0.41
C LEU A 193 7.46 -2.68 -0.57
N ILE A 194 7.31 -1.46 -0.06
CA ILE A 194 7.34 -0.22 -0.85
C ILE A 194 8.75 0.37 -0.97
N TRP A 195 9.74 -0.25 -0.32
CA TRP A 195 11.10 0.27 -0.18
C TRP A 195 11.15 1.56 0.65
N ASP A 196 10.21 1.71 1.58
CA ASP A 196 10.24 2.73 2.62
C ASP A 196 10.90 2.16 3.88
N PHE A 197 12.23 2.19 3.91
CA PHE A 197 13.01 1.66 5.02
C PHE A 197 12.90 2.53 6.27
N ALA A 198 12.75 3.84 6.09
CA ALA A 198 12.64 4.77 7.21
C ALA A 198 11.34 4.54 8.02
N ALA A 199 10.21 4.36 7.32
CA ALA A 199 8.94 3.97 7.94
C ALA A 199 9.07 2.57 8.55
N GLY A 200 9.55 1.60 7.76
CA GLY A 200 9.62 0.20 8.18
C GLY A 200 10.43 -0.01 9.47
N ILE A 201 11.62 0.59 9.58
CA ILE A 201 12.44 0.50 10.80
C ILE A 201 11.70 1.11 12.00
N SER A 202 11.06 2.26 11.80
CA SER A 202 10.39 3.00 12.87
C SER A 202 9.15 2.25 13.37
N GLU A 203 8.37 1.69 12.45
CA GLU A 203 7.21 0.86 12.77
C GLU A 203 7.61 -0.44 13.48
N ILE A 204 8.75 -1.05 13.13
CA ILE A 204 9.32 -2.18 13.86
C ILE A 204 9.67 -1.76 15.30
N LEU A 205 10.38 -0.65 15.48
CA LEU A 205 10.74 -0.15 16.81
C LEU A 205 9.50 0.11 17.68
N ILE A 206 8.48 0.76 17.12
CA ILE A 206 7.23 1.05 17.82
C ILE A 206 6.45 -0.22 18.12
N SER A 207 6.47 -1.20 17.21
CA SER A 207 5.89 -2.52 17.44
C SER A 207 6.56 -3.23 18.63
N VAL A 208 7.90 -3.19 18.72
CA VAL A 208 8.65 -3.74 19.86
C VAL A 208 8.30 -3.03 21.17
N LEU A 209 8.23 -1.70 21.17
CA LEU A 209 7.82 -0.92 22.34
C LEU A 209 6.38 -1.21 22.75
N GLY A 210 5.47 -1.35 21.77
CA GLY A 210 4.09 -1.76 21.97
C GLY A 210 3.98 -3.15 22.59
N ALA A 211 4.79 -4.10 22.10
CA ALA A 211 4.88 -5.46 22.63
C ALA A 211 5.34 -5.47 24.08
N ALA A 212 6.42 -4.74 24.39
CA ALA A 212 6.95 -4.64 25.74
C ALA A 212 5.90 -4.03 26.70
N SER A 213 5.21 -2.97 26.26
CA SER A 213 4.14 -2.33 27.04
C SER A 213 2.94 -3.26 27.29
N LEU A 214 2.60 -4.12 26.33
CA LEU A 214 1.56 -5.13 26.49
C LEU A 214 1.99 -6.21 27.48
N ILE A 215 3.21 -6.75 27.35
CA ILE A 215 3.73 -7.79 28.26
C ILE A 215 3.79 -7.27 29.70
N GLN A 216 4.27 -6.04 29.91
CA GLN A 216 4.29 -5.42 31.25
C GLN A 216 2.88 -5.28 31.83
N TYR A 217 1.92 -4.82 31.03
CA TYR A 217 0.53 -4.71 31.46
C TYR A 217 -0.08 -6.07 31.84
N MET A 218 0.19 -7.12 31.04
CA MET A 218 -0.28 -8.47 31.35
C MET A 218 0.36 -9.04 32.61
N ARG A 219 1.63 -8.73 32.89
CA ARG A 219 2.30 -9.11 34.14
C ARG A 219 1.67 -8.41 35.35
N GLN A 220 1.36 -7.12 35.23
CA GLN A 220 0.79 -6.33 36.31
C GLN A 220 -0.70 -6.64 36.57
N SER A 221 -1.43 -7.12 35.57
CA SER A 221 -2.82 -7.59 35.74
C SER A 221 -2.94 -9.00 36.33
N ARG A 222 -1.82 -9.73 36.47
CA ARG A 222 -1.79 -11.12 36.94
C ARG A 222 -1.28 -11.27 38.38
N GLY A 223 -0.75 -10.19 38.97
CA GLY A 223 -0.40 -10.08 40.39
C GLY A 223 -1.47 -9.31 41.13
#